data_AF-A0A7G7LEI9-F1
#
_entry.id   AF-A0A7G7LEI9-F1
#
_cell.length_a   1.000
_cell.length_b   1.000
_cell.length_c   1.000
_cell.angle_alpha   90.00
_cell.angle_beta   90.00
_cell.angle_gamma   90.00
#
_symmetry.space_group_name_H-M   'P 1'
#
loop_
_entity.id
_entity.type
_entity.pdbx_description
1 polymer ?
#
loop_
_entity_poly.entity_id
_entity_poly.type
_entity_poly.pdbx_seq_one_letter_code
_entity_poly.pdbx_strand_id
1 'polypeptide(L)'
;MHPFPLVRGWRVEPSPDRAYLDVVDATGHPRARVAGPGPRRLTPRGRQVLQVLLPDGSATTLTNGTRWWGGRRARTRGILPLAGSTYVLQHRSSRRARVLRDGAWIATALREVAGPRIEVRTVLTPDDELACALLGHVLRPGRGSVLGGLVEVLGSGP
;
A
#
# COMPACT_ATOMS: atom_id res chain seq x y z
N MET A 1 -12.09 24.42 1.98
CA MET A 1 -11.98 23.43 3.07
C MET A 1 -12.15 22.03 2.48
N HIS A 2 -11.19 21.14 2.66
CA HIS A 2 -11.34 19.74 2.24
C HIS A 2 -12.12 18.96 3.33
N PRO A 3 -13.25 18.29 3.02
CA PRO A 3 -14.17 17.79 4.04
C PRO A 3 -13.90 16.36 4.50
N PHE A 4 -12.68 15.84 4.36
CA PHE A 4 -12.41 14.44 4.71
C PHE A 4 -11.16 14.30 5.59
N PRO A 5 -11.24 13.52 6.69
CA PRO A 5 -10.09 13.26 7.54
C PRO A 5 -9.04 12.52 6.71
N LEU A 6 -7.84 13.08 6.64
CA LEU A 6 -6.72 12.40 6.00
C LEU A 6 -6.30 11.24 6.89
N VAL A 7 -5.83 10.13 6.30
CA VAL A 7 -5.06 9.07 7.01
C VAL A 7 -3.70 9.66 7.40
N ARG A 8 -3.72 10.71 8.22
CA ARG A 8 -2.57 11.50 8.67
C ARG A 8 -1.85 10.74 9.76
N GLY A 9 -0.52 10.84 9.77
CA GLY A 9 0.32 10.27 10.83
C GLY A 9 0.69 8.80 10.67
N TRP A 10 0.02 8.06 9.78
CA TRP A 10 0.45 6.72 9.39
C TRP A 10 1.79 6.78 8.65
N ARG A 11 2.69 5.87 9.00
CA ARG A 11 4.03 5.80 8.43
C ARG A 11 4.50 4.37 8.28
N VAL A 12 5.52 4.18 7.46
CA VAL A 12 6.21 2.91 7.29
C VAL A 12 7.65 3.07 7.72
N GLU A 13 8.10 2.21 8.63
CA GLU A 13 9.44 2.25 9.20
C GLU A 13 10.19 0.97 8.80
N PRO A 14 11.38 1.07 8.20
CA PRO A 14 12.19 -0.09 7.92
C PRO A 14 12.77 -0.68 9.21
N SER A 15 12.85 -2.01 9.26
CA SER A 15 13.60 -2.69 10.32
C SER A 15 15.10 -2.32 10.26
N PRO A 16 15.88 -2.49 11.35
CA PRO A 16 17.31 -2.14 11.39
C PRO A 16 18.17 -2.77 10.26
N ASP A 17 18.42 -4.07 10.28
CA ASP A 17 17.58 -5.01 9.55
C ASP A 17 17.45 -4.90 8.01
N ARG A 18 16.49 -4.05 7.61
CA ARG A 18 15.86 -3.96 6.29
C ARG A 18 15.18 -5.24 5.81
N ALA A 19 14.95 -6.23 6.67
CA ALA A 19 14.23 -7.45 6.33
C ALA A 19 12.71 -7.29 6.32
N TYR A 20 12.15 -6.21 6.90
CA TYR A 20 10.72 -5.92 6.89
C TYR A 20 10.42 -4.42 7.02
N LEU A 21 9.15 -4.07 6.79
CA LEU A 21 8.60 -2.74 7.12
C LEU A 21 7.55 -2.89 8.23
N ASP A 22 7.64 -2.08 9.27
CA ASP A 22 6.55 -1.89 10.22
C ASP A 22 5.64 -0.75 9.74
N VAL A 23 4.34 -0.99 9.78
CA VAL A 23 3.30 0.00 9.47
C VAL A 23 2.79 0.53 10.80
N VAL A 24 3.05 1.81 11.06
CA VAL A 24 2.79 2.46 12.33
C VAL A 24 1.67 3.47 12.15
N ASP A 25 0.70 3.47 13.05
CA ASP A 25 -0.40 4.43 13.01
C ASP A 25 0.00 5.83 13.50
N ALA A 26 -0.94 6.77 13.44
CA ALA A 26 -0.75 8.15 13.87
C ALA A 26 -0.36 8.30 15.35
N THR A 27 -0.69 7.30 16.18
CA THR A 27 -0.41 7.30 17.62
C THR A 27 0.93 6.65 17.95
N GLY A 28 1.65 6.13 16.95
CA GLY A 28 2.93 5.46 17.14
C GLY A 28 2.82 3.95 17.40
N HIS A 29 1.63 3.36 17.31
CA HIS A 29 1.47 1.92 17.54
C HIS A 29 1.70 1.13 16.25
N PRO A 30 2.47 0.04 16.28
CA PRO A 30 2.61 -0.85 15.14
C PRO A 30 1.29 -1.59 14.89
N ARG A 31 0.82 -1.53 13.64
CA ARG A 31 -0.46 -2.11 13.20
C ARG A 31 -0.31 -3.24 12.20
N ALA A 32 0.82 -3.32 11.52
CA ALA A 32 1.15 -4.46 10.68
C ALA A 32 2.64 -4.52 10.41
N ARG A 33 3.13 -5.70 10.06
CA ARG A 33 4.49 -5.91 9.55
C ARG A 33 4.44 -6.51 8.17
N VAL A 34 5.17 -5.94 7.23
CA VAL A 34 5.27 -6.42 5.85
C VAL A 34 6.58 -7.18 5.66
N ALA A 35 6.46 -8.50 5.52
CA ALA A 35 7.57 -9.44 5.36
C ALA A 35 7.69 -9.93 3.90
N GLY A 36 8.88 -10.43 3.55
CA GLY A 36 9.24 -10.86 2.19
C GLY A 36 9.91 -9.84 1.26
N PRO A 37 10.56 -8.74 1.72
CA PRO A 37 11.24 -7.80 0.83
C PRO A 37 12.64 -8.23 0.42
N GLY A 38 13.11 -9.43 0.78
CA GLY A 38 14.44 -9.93 0.43
C GLY A 38 14.75 -9.72 -1.06
N PRO A 39 16.03 -9.60 -1.46
CA PRO A 39 16.49 -9.07 -2.76
C PRO A 39 16.05 -9.96 -3.93
N ARG A 40 14.76 -9.97 -4.22
CA ARG A 40 14.17 -10.64 -5.36
C ARG A 40 14.38 -9.70 -6.52
N ARG A 41 15.18 -10.13 -7.49
CA ARG A 41 15.24 -9.50 -8.82
C ARG A 41 13.81 -9.22 -9.25
N LEU A 42 13.45 -7.93 -9.30
CA LEU A 42 12.14 -7.46 -9.68
C LEU A 42 11.95 -7.78 -11.16
N THR A 43 11.44 -8.97 -11.47
CA THR A 43 11.08 -9.28 -12.86
C THR A 43 9.82 -8.47 -13.19
N PRO A 44 9.81 -7.65 -14.25
CA PRO A 44 8.70 -6.73 -14.55
C PRO A 44 7.36 -7.39 -14.87
N ARG A 45 7.32 -8.74 -14.91
CA ARG A 45 6.19 -9.57 -15.34
C ARG A 45 5.66 -10.50 -14.22
N GLY A 46 6.35 -10.60 -13.08
CA GLY A 46 5.92 -11.48 -11.99
C GLY A 46 4.82 -10.87 -11.14
N ARG A 47 3.78 -11.66 -10.81
CA ARG A 47 2.90 -11.37 -9.67
C ARG A 47 3.75 -11.38 -8.40
N GLN A 48 3.67 -10.33 -7.61
CA GLN A 48 4.37 -10.24 -6.33
C GLN A 48 3.40 -10.45 -5.20
N VAL A 49 3.85 -11.15 -4.17
CA VAL A 49 3.08 -11.48 -2.98
C VAL A 49 3.95 -11.11 -1.79
N LEU A 50 3.48 -10.15 -1.01
CA LEU A 50 4.06 -9.77 0.27
C LEU A 50 3.22 -10.35 1.38
N GLN A 51 3.85 -10.82 2.43
CA GLN A 51 3.15 -11.27 3.63
C GLN A 51 2.94 -10.07 4.55
N VAL A 52 1.72 -9.91 5.06
CA VAL A 52 1.37 -8.89 6.04
C VAL A 52 0.99 -9.61 7.33
N LEU A 53 1.76 -9.40 8.38
CA LEU A 53 1.52 -9.93 9.72
C LEU A 53 0.77 -8.88 10.54
N LEU A 54 -0.31 -9.28 11.19
CA LEU A 54 -1.15 -8.42 12.01
C LEU A 54 -0.83 -8.60 13.51
N PRO A 55 -1.20 -7.64 14.38
CA PRO A 55 -0.84 -7.68 15.81
C PRO A 55 -1.50 -8.82 16.58
N ASP A 56 -2.62 -9.34 16.07
CA ASP A 56 -3.33 -10.50 16.61
C ASP A 56 -2.65 -11.83 16.26
N GLY A 57 -1.50 -11.80 15.57
CA GLY A 57 -0.76 -12.98 15.12
C GLY A 57 -1.29 -13.58 13.82
N SER A 58 -2.39 -13.07 13.28
CA SER A 58 -2.90 -13.50 11.97
C SER A 58 -2.05 -12.93 10.83
N ALA A 59 -2.19 -13.51 9.65
CA ALA A 59 -1.46 -13.09 8.46
C ALA A 59 -2.39 -12.98 7.25
N THR A 60 -2.11 -12.00 6.40
CA THR A 60 -2.73 -11.86 5.08
C THR A 60 -1.66 -11.63 4.01
N THR A 61 -2.09 -11.53 2.76
CA THR A 61 -1.21 -11.28 1.62
C THR A 61 -1.55 -9.97 0.93
N LEU A 62 -0.55 -9.13 0.77
CA LEU A 62 -0.62 -7.96 -0.10
C LEU A 62 -0.05 -8.37 -1.46
N THR A 63 -0.93 -8.51 -2.43
CA THR A 63 -0.54 -8.94 -3.77
C THR A 63 -0.49 -7.76 -4.73
N ASN A 64 0.51 -7.79 -5.61
CA ASN A 64 0.62 -6.86 -6.71
C ASN A 64 0.67 -7.63 -8.03
N GLY A 65 -0.27 -7.34 -8.92
CA GLY A 65 -0.38 -7.98 -10.23
C GLY A 65 -0.46 -6.98 -11.37
N THR A 66 0.08 -7.37 -12.52
CA THR A 66 -0.15 -6.68 -13.80
C THR A 66 -1.36 -7.31 -14.50
N ARG A 67 -2.40 -6.54 -14.81
CA ARG A 67 -3.50 -6.99 -15.70
C ARG A 67 -3.54 -6.14 -16.97
N TRP A 68 -3.38 -6.77 -18.13
CA TRP A 68 -3.47 -6.12 -19.43
C TRP A 68 -4.87 -5.56 -19.67
N TRP A 69 -4.95 -4.30 -20.10
CA TRP A 69 -6.17 -3.66 -20.61
C TRP A 69 -5.83 -3.06 -21.96
N GLY A 70 -6.27 -3.69 -23.05
CA GLY A 70 -6.19 -3.21 -24.44
C GLY A 70 -4.83 -2.65 -24.86
N GLY A 71 -3.92 -3.49 -25.37
CA GLY A 71 -2.66 -3.11 -26.05
C GLY A 71 -1.62 -2.29 -25.24
N ARG A 72 -2.01 -1.69 -24.12
CA ARG A 72 -1.17 -0.86 -23.24
C ARG A 72 -0.80 -1.64 -22.00
N ARG A 73 0.44 -1.46 -21.56
CA ARG A 73 0.99 -2.06 -20.33
C ARG A 73 0.02 -1.81 -19.17
N ALA A 74 -0.48 -2.92 -18.64
CA ALA A 74 -1.30 -3.05 -17.46
C ALA A 74 -1.02 -1.99 -16.38
N ARG A 75 -2.02 -1.19 -16.03
CA ARG A 75 -2.00 -0.46 -14.76
C ARG A 75 -2.08 -1.52 -13.65
N THR A 76 -1.06 -1.57 -12.79
CA THR A 76 -0.96 -2.54 -11.69
C THR A 76 -2.20 -2.48 -10.80
N ARG A 77 -2.61 -3.63 -10.24
CA ARG A 77 -3.70 -3.72 -9.26
C ARG A 77 -3.13 -4.36 -7.99
N GLY A 78 -3.12 -3.58 -6.91
CA GLY A 78 -2.87 -4.09 -5.57
C GLY A 78 -4.12 -4.75 -5.03
N ILE A 79 -4.01 -5.92 -4.39
CA ILE A 79 -5.13 -6.61 -3.74
C ILE A 79 -4.68 -7.01 -2.33
N LEU A 80 -5.51 -6.67 -1.35
CA LEU A 80 -5.32 -6.96 0.08
C LEU A 80 -6.64 -7.48 0.67
N PRO A 81 -6.76 -8.77 0.97
CA PRO A 81 -7.80 -9.28 1.86
C PRO A 81 -7.51 -8.84 3.30
N LEU A 82 -8.48 -8.25 4.00
CA LEU A 82 -8.31 -7.82 5.39
C LEU A 82 -9.67 -7.78 6.09
N ALA A 83 -9.76 -8.35 7.28
CA ALA A 83 -10.97 -8.32 8.12
C ALA A 83 -12.27 -8.71 7.37
N GLY A 84 -12.21 -9.75 6.53
CA GLY A 84 -13.35 -10.23 5.73
C GLY A 84 -13.69 -9.39 4.49
N SER A 85 -13.01 -8.26 4.26
CA SER A 85 -13.19 -7.39 3.10
C SER A 85 -12.05 -7.55 2.09
N THR A 86 -12.30 -7.23 0.83
CA THR A 86 -11.28 -7.16 -0.23
C THR A 86 -10.96 -5.72 -0.59
N TYR A 87 -9.73 -5.31 -0.28
CA TYR A 87 -9.22 -4.00 -0.63
C TYR A 87 -8.42 -4.02 -1.92
N VAL A 88 -8.58 -2.98 -2.73
CA VAL A 88 -7.97 -2.88 -4.05
C VAL A 88 -7.37 -1.51 -4.28
N LEU A 89 -6.09 -1.47 -4.66
CA LEU A 89 -5.47 -0.27 -5.21
C LEU A 89 -5.63 -0.24 -6.73
N GLN A 90 -6.44 0.70 -7.22
CA GLN A 90 -6.68 0.90 -8.64
C GLN A 90 -5.96 2.16 -9.14
N HIS A 91 -4.91 1.97 -9.95
CA HIS A 91 -4.18 3.09 -10.55
C HIS A 91 -5.02 3.84 -11.59
N ARG A 92 -5.14 5.15 -11.42
CA ARG A 92 -5.82 6.07 -12.35
C ARG A 92 -4.83 6.91 -13.16
N SER A 93 -3.63 7.14 -12.64
CA SER A 93 -2.50 7.73 -13.35
C SER A 93 -1.19 7.31 -12.67
N SER A 94 -0.06 7.83 -13.17
CA SER A 94 1.25 7.68 -12.52
C SER A 94 1.38 8.43 -11.19
N ARG A 95 0.39 9.24 -10.81
CA ARG A 95 0.41 10.03 -9.56
C ARG A 95 -0.84 9.83 -8.70
N ARG A 96 -1.78 9.00 -9.14
CA ARG A 96 -3.08 8.82 -8.46
C ARG A 96 -3.56 7.38 -8.56
N ALA A 97 -4.00 6.85 -7.42
CA ALA A 97 -4.69 5.57 -7.32
C ALA A 97 -5.92 5.70 -6.41
N ARG A 98 -6.94 4.89 -6.67
CA ARG A 98 -8.12 4.76 -5.81
C ARG A 98 -7.94 3.54 -4.91
N VAL A 99 -8.37 3.64 -3.66
CA VAL A 99 -8.56 2.49 -2.79
C VAL A 99 -10.04 2.13 -2.80
N LEU A 100 -10.32 0.88 -3.14
CA LEU A 100 -11.67 0.32 -3.15
C LEU A 100 -11.80 -0.73 -2.05
N ARG A 101 -12.92 -0.74 -1.32
CA ARG A 101 -13.35 -1.84 -0.43
C ARG A 101 -14.52 -2.55 -1.08
N ASP A 102 -14.36 -3.82 -1.43
CA ASP A 102 -15.38 -4.63 -2.10
C ASP A 102 -15.99 -3.96 -3.34
N GLY A 103 -15.16 -3.20 -4.06
CA GLY A 103 -15.54 -2.43 -5.24
C GLY A 103 -16.01 -0.99 -4.97
N ALA A 104 -16.38 -0.64 -3.74
CA ALA A 104 -16.77 0.71 -3.36
C ALA A 104 -15.54 1.61 -3.15
N TRP A 105 -15.56 2.83 -3.71
CA TRP A 105 -14.43 3.76 -3.62
C TRP A 105 -14.40 4.52 -2.29
N ILE A 106 -13.45 4.19 -1.43
CA ILE A 106 -13.34 4.75 -0.07
C ILE A 106 -12.28 5.84 0.08
N ALA A 107 -11.19 5.80 -0.69
CA ALA A 107 -10.11 6.79 -0.61
C ALA A 107 -9.32 6.94 -1.91
N THR A 108 -8.52 8.00 -2.01
CA THR A 108 -7.62 8.28 -3.13
C THR A 108 -6.21 8.48 -2.62
N ALA A 109 -5.28 7.61 -3.03
CA ALA A 109 -3.86 7.80 -2.79
C ALA A 109 -3.24 8.67 -3.89
N LEU A 110 -2.57 9.74 -3.50
CA LEU A 110 -1.84 10.66 -4.35
C LEU A 110 -0.33 10.51 -4.10
N ARG A 111 0.47 10.59 -5.15
CA ARG A 111 1.93 10.55 -5.04
C ARG A 111 2.44 11.91 -4.60
N GLU A 112 3.09 11.99 -3.45
CA GLU A 112 3.86 13.15 -3.02
C GLU A 112 5.28 12.72 -2.59
N VAL A 113 6.19 13.69 -2.48
CA VAL A 113 7.61 13.44 -2.17
C VAL A 113 7.78 12.98 -0.71
N ALA A 114 7.05 13.59 0.22
CA ALA A 114 7.10 13.28 1.65
C ALA A 114 6.34 11.99 2.04
N GLY A 115 5.70 11.31 1.09
CA GLY A 115 4.82 10.17 1.32
C GLY A 115 3.51 10.28 0.54
N PRO A 116 2.71 9.20 0.44
CA PRO A 116 1.42 9.26 -0.23
C PRO A 116 0.43 10.11 0.57
N ARG A 117 -0.21 11.09 -0.07
CA ARG A 117 -1.38 11.77 0.51
C ARG A 117 -2.63 10.96 0.24
N ILE A 118 -3.38 10.62 1.28
CA ILE A 118 -4.58 9.78 1.18
C ILE A 118 -5.83 10.63 1.44
N GLU A 119 -6.56 10.94 0.37
CA GLU A 119 -7.83 11.68 0.43
C GLU A 119 -9.00 10.72 0.59
N VAL A 120 -9.55 10.70 1.79
CA VAL A 120 -10.68 9.86 2.18
C VAL A 120 -11.98 10.39 1.56
N ARG A 121 -12.98 9.52 1.35
CA ARG A 121 -14.31 9.89 0.81
C ARG A 121 -15.47 9.53 1.73
N THR A 122 -15.22 8.77 2.78
CA THR A 122 -16.21 8.26 3.74
C THR A 122 -15.55 8.09 5.09
N VAL A 123 -16.32 7.98 6.17
CA VAL A 123 -15.75 7.57 7.46
C VAL A 123 -15.11 6.18 7.29
N LEU A 124 -13.85 6.05 7.72
CA LEU A 124 -13.06 4.83 7.63
C LEU A 124 -13.13 4.07 8.96
N THR A 125 -13.21 2.75 8.88
CA THR A 125 -12.92 1.88 10.02
C THR A 125 -11.40 1.78 10.24
N PRO A 126 -10.93 1.28 11.41
CA PRO A 126 -9.51 1.01 11.60
C PRO A 126 -8.89 0.11 10.53
N ASP A 127 -9.65 -0.89 10.03
CA ASP A 127 -9.21 -1.77 8.94
C ASP A 127 -9.12 -1.02 7.60
N ASP A 128 -10.05 -0.11 7.33
CA ASP A 128 -9.98 0.73 6.13
C ASP A 128 -8.75 1.65 6.17
N GLU A 129 -8.43 2.21 7.32
CA GLU A 129 -7.23 3.04 7.51
C GLU A 129 -5.96 2.23 7.29
N LEU A 130 -5.86 1.05 7.91
CA LEU A 130 -4.74 0.14 7.72
C LEU A 130 -4.59 -0.28 6.25
N ALA A 131 -5.70 -0.63 5.58
CA ALA A 131 -5.68 -0.99 4.17
C ALA A 131 -5.24 0.18 3.28
N CYS A 132 -5.73 1.40 3.57
CA CYS A 132 -5.29 2.60 2.88
C CYS A 132 -3.79 2.87 3.10
N ALA A 133 -3.28 2.69 4.31
CA ALA A 133 -1.88 2.84 4.64
C ALA A 133 -1.00 1.80 3.92
N LEU A 134 -1.36 0.51 3.97
CA LEU A 134 -0.64 -0.57 3.28
C LEU A 134 -0.61 -0.32 1.76
N LEU A 135 -1.76 -0.04 1.14
CA LEU A 135 -1.82 0.18 -0.30
C LEU A 135 -1.13 1.49 -0.70
N GLY A 136 -1.30 2.55 0.09
CA GLY A 136 -0.73 3.87 -0.17
C GLY A 136 0.80 3.88 -0.02
N HIS A 137 1.33 3.36 1.08
CA HIS A 137 2.76 3.47 1.42
C HIS A 137 3.60 2.35 0.81
N VAL A 138 3.09 1.12 0.77
CA VAL A 138 3.86 -0.05 0.30
C VAL A 138 3.84 -0.13 -1.22
N LEU A 139 2.66 0.00 -1.85
CA LEU A 139 2.55 -0.09 -3.31
C LEU A 139 2.80 1.26 -3.99
N ARG A 140 2.38 2.37 -3.37
CA ARG A 140 2.43 3.77 -3.87
C ARG A 140 1.72 4.00 -5.20
N PRO A 141 1.12 5.18 -5.45
CA PRO A 141 0.79 5.60 -6.81
C PRO A 141 2.08 5.97 -7.60
N GLY A 142 2.32 5.39 -8.79
CA GLY A 142 3.61 5.62 -9.48
C GLY A 142 3.80 4.89 -10.81
N ARG A 143 4.80 5.30 -11.62
CA ARG A 143 5.34 4.47 -12.73
C ARG A 143 6.21 3.31 -12.22
N GLY A 144 6.65 3.37 -10.96
CA GLY A 144 7.42 2.34 -10.25
C GLY A 144 6.63 1.55 -9.20
N SER A 145 5.30 1.70 -9.16
CA SER A 145 4.42 1.01 -8.21
C SER A 145 4.23 -0.46 -8.58
N VAL A 146 5.31 -1.19 -8.37
CA VAL A 146 5.31 -2.64 -8.31
C VAL A 146 5.87 -3.04 -6.93
N LEU A 147 7.01 -2.48 -6.55
CA LEU A 147 7.60 -2.49 -5.20
C LEU A 147 8.50 -1.25 -4.97
N GLY A 148 8.44 -0.26 -5.85
CA GLY A 148 9.36 0.88 -5.85
C GLY A 148 9.28 1.72 -4.58
N GLY A 149 8.11 1.84 -3.95
CA GLY A 149 7.99 2.51 -2.66
C GLY A 149 8.70 1.76 -1.52
N LEU A 150 8.50 0.45 -1.46
CA LEU A 150 9.18 -0.42 -0.49
C LEU A 150 10.70 -0.45 -0.73
N VAL A 151 11.15 -0.54 -1.98
CA VAL A 151 12.57 -0.50 -2.34
C VAL A 151 13.20 0.87 -2.12
N GLU A 152 12.49 1.96 -2.36
CA GLU A 152 12.95 3.31 -2.01
C GLU A 152 13.11 3.44 -0.49
N VAL A 153 12.14 2.98 0.31
CA VAL A 153 12.20 3.05 1.78
C VAL A 153 13.31 2.17 2.35
N LEU A 154 13.46 0.94 1.85
CA LEU A 154 14.53 0.02 2.29
C LEU A 154 15.89 0.34 1.67
N GLY A 155 15.95 1.03 0.54
CA GLY A 155 17.16 1.36 -0.20
C GLY A 155 17.78 2.70 0.19
N SER A 156 17.00 3.60 0.79
CA SER A 156 17.52 4.84 1.38
C SER A 156 18.42 4.48 2.55
N GLY A 157 19.73 4.64 2.40
CA GLY A 157 20.70 4.67 3.50
C GLY A 157 20.34 5.79 4.50
N PRO A 158 20.89 5.79 5.73
CA PRO A 158 21.08 7.06 6.42
C PRO A 158 21.86 8.06 5.54
#